data_AF-A0A2R6JZK5-F1
#
_entry.id   AF-A0A2R6JZK5-F1
#
_cell.length_a   1.000
_cell.length_b   1.000
_cell.length_c   1.000
_cell.angle_alpha   90.00
_cell.angle_beta   90.00
_cell.angle_gamma   90.00
#
_symmetry.space_group_name_H-M   'P 1'
#
loop_
_entity.id
_entity.type
_entity.pdbx_description
1 polymer ?
#
loop_
_entity_poly.entity_id
_entity_poly.type
_entity_poly.pdbx_seq_one_letter_code
_entity_poly.pdbx_strand_id
1 'polypeptide(L)'
;MIGFVFVFGFAIVLVSGYQATVVPSQNEATEFNHYTEAQNDFAALQAAFDNAGSTGDTYQATIRMGTQYPARTIFLNPAPATGQLSSSASGNITLIDAGDPDGDDERPADDICGTGQGNTRTFEYQPNYNELSGTGRFVFENGVAYRQIDDGVVFTDSDSFIDGTDIDLRPLTSAPSTTRSADTQEVTFKPGEDGGAAITSNNTTFAIRFPSRLSNETWEDVLDDEIQNGSVGNVTKSDNNVTVELNESREYTVTCRAVGIGDTPSAVPDTQQAGTGETTSTTNPSPAQAALVWENASRSGGTPEVEFKNTGNSKLNITSVQFQFYSSQNNVPSKLNITDSGTTTNSIDYGGNYVDVSDEISPLSSGETKSYTFTFYKNNGMVYNVQNDDFFVISIRYSTDGESTGGTYFIAATN
;
A
#
# COMPACT_ATOMS: atom_id res chain seq x y z
N MET A 1 3.53 -71.27 -17.48
CA MET A 1 2.63 -70.42 -16.65
C MET A 1 3.31 -69.89 -15.39
N ILE A 2 4.12 -70.68 -14.68
CA ILE A 2 4.88 -70.22 -13.49
C ILE A 2 5.76 -68.98 -13.77
N GLY A 3 6.51 -68.95 -14.88
CA GLY A 3 7.37 -67.79 -15.20
C GLY A 3 6.61 -66.47 -15.44
N PHE A 4 5.40 -66.53 -16.02
CA PHE A 4 4.57 -65.34 -16.22
C PHE A 4 4.04 -64.79 -14.89
N VAL A 5 3.61 -65.67 -13.98
CA VAL A 5 3.13 -65.27 -12.64
C VAL A 5 4.25 -64.61 -11.84
N PHE A 6 5.49 -65.10 -11.92
CA PHE A 6 6.64 -64.48 -11.25
C PHE A 6 7.01 -63.11 -11.84
N VAL A 7 7.09 -62.98 -13.17
CA VAL A 7 7.38 -61.69 -13.82
C VAL A 7 6.27 -60.68 -13.53
N PHE A 8 5.01 -61.11 -13.58
CA PHE A 8 3.88 -60.27 -13.26
C PHE A 8 3.87 -59.84 -11.78
N GLY A 9 4.14 -60.76 -10.86
CA GLY A 9 4.28 -60.44 -9.44
C GLY A 9 5.41 -59.45 -9.16
N PHE A 10 6.57 -59.63 -9.80
CA PHE A 10 7.69 -58.69 -9.69
C PHE A 10 7.37 -57.32 -10.30
N ALA A 11 6.68 -57.29 -11.44
CA ALA A 11 6.22 -56.04 -12.05
C ALA A 11 5.24 -55.29 -11.14
N ILE A 12 4.31 -55.98 -10.47
CA ILE A 12 3.41 -55.37 -9.48
C ILE A 12 4.23 -54.75 -8.33
N VAL A 13 5.21 -55.48 -7.78
CA VAL A 13 6.05 -54.96 -6.69
C VAL A 13 6.83 -53.71 -7.12
N LEU A 14 7.39 -53.69 -8.34
CA LEU A 14 8.06 -52.50 -8.87
C LEU A 14 7.11 -51.32 -9.08
N VAL A 15 5.92 -51.57 -9.63
CA VAL A 15 4.87 -50.55 -9.83
C VAL A 15 4.41 -49.99 -8.48
N SER A 16 4.23 -50.84 -7.46
CA SER A 16 3.90 -50.44 -6.10
C SER A 16 5.02 -49.61 -5.47
N GLY A 17 6.29 -50.02 -5.65
CA GLY A 17 7.44 -49.25 -5.17
C GLY A 17 7.54 -47.86 -5.80
N TYR A 18 7.24 -47.76 -7.10
CA TYR A 18 7.22 -46.48 -7.82
C TYR A 18 6.10 -45.56 -7.30
N GLN A 19 4.90 -46.10 -7.03
CA GLN A 19 3.80 -45.33 -6.44
C GLN A 19 4.09 -44.87 -5.01
N ALA A 20 4.84 -45.64 -4.23
CA ALA A 20 5.13 -45.31 -2.83
C ALA A 20 6.25 -44.28 -2.65
N THR A 21 7.03 -43.98 -3.69
CA THR A 21 8.25 -43.15 -3.56
C THR A 21 8.37 -42.07 -4.64
N VAL A 22 8.24 -42.45 -5.90
CA VAL A 22 8.50 -41.53 -7.03
C VAL A 22 7.30 -40.61 -7.29
N VAL A 23 6.08 -41.11 -7.17
CA VAL A 23 4.87 -40.30 -7.35
C VAL A 23 4.77 -39.20 -6.26
N PRO A 24 4.90 -39.51 -4.95
CA PRO A 24 4.97 -38.51 -3.89
C PRO A 24 6.06 -37.45 -4.14
N SER A 25 7.29 -37.87 -4.46
CA SER A 25 8.40 -36.94 -4.70
C SER A 25 8.16 -35.99 -5.89
N GLN A 26 7.52 -36.46 -6.96
CA GLN A 26 7.16 -35.61 -8.10
C GLN A 26 6.02 -34.64 -7.79
N ASN A 27 5.06 -35.08 -6.98
CA ASN A 27 3.96 -34.24 -6.53
C ASN A 27 4.47 -33.16 -5.57
N GLU A 28 5.33 -33.52 -4.61
CA GLU A 28 6.02 -32.60 -3.70
C GLU A 28 6.83 -31.54 -4.47
N ALA A 29 7.56 -31.94 -5.53
CA ALA A 29 8.25 -30.96 -6.39
C ALA A 29 7.28 -30.00 -7.12
N THR A 30 6.11 -30.48 -7.52
CA THR A 30 5.07 -29.62 -8.14
C THR A 30 4.50 -28.63 -7.12
N GLU A 31 4.29 -29.08 -5.89
CA GLU A 31 3.81 -28.26 -4.78
C GLU A 31 4.85 -27.24 -4.33
N PHE A 32 6.14 -27.59 -4.36
CA PHE A 32 7.23 -26.67 -4.03
C PHE A 32 7.33 -25.52 -5.05
N ASN A 33 7.15 -25.83 -6.35
CA ASN A 33 7.10 -24.78 -7.38
C ASN A 33 5.92 -23.84 -7.14
N HIS A 34 4.72 -24.40 -6.89
CA HIS A 34 3.55 -23.60 -6.57
C HIS A 34 3.74 -22.78 -5.29
N TYR A 35 4.38 -23.33 -4.27
CA TYR A 35 4.70 -22.61 -3.02
C TYR A 35 5.55 -21.36 -3.28
N THR A 36 6.56 -21.47 -4.16
CA THR A 36 7.41 -20.34 -4.55
C THR A 36 6.62 -19.28 -5.33
N GLU A 37 5.72 -19.71 -6.21
CA GLU A 37 4.81 -18.81 -6.95
C GLU A 37 3.84 -18.09 -6.01
N ALA A 38 3.21 -18.81 -5.09
CA ALA A 38 2.27 -18.26 -4.13
C ALA A 38 2.91 -17.26 -3.17
N GLN A 39 4.18 -17.45 -2.81
CA GLN A 39 4.94 -16.46 -2.02
C GLN A 39 5.08 -15.13 -2.78
N ASN A 40 5.45 -15.17 -4.06
CA ASN A 40 5.56 -13.96 -4.88
C ASN A 40 4.20 -13.29 -5.10
N ASP A 41 3.17 -14.10 -5.34
CA ASP A 41 1.79 -13.60 -5.49
C ASP A 41 1.29 -12.94 -4.19
N PHE A 42 1.63 -13.50 -3.01
CA PHE A 42 1.26 -12.89 -1.72
C PHE A 42 1.97 -11.56 -1.49
N ALA A 43 3.24 -11.43 -1.85
CA ALA A 43 3.94 -10.14 -1.83
C ALA A 43 3.30 -9.12 -2.79
N ALA A 44 2.82 -9.57 -3.96
CA ALA A 44 2.07 -8.70 -4.87
C ALA A 44 0.72 -8.26 -4.30
N LEU A 45 0.02 -9.11 -3.53
CA LEU A 45 -1.20 -8.73 -2.80
C LEU A 45 -0.90 -7.65 -1.75
N GLN A 46 0.18 -7.81 -0.99
CA GLN A 46 0.63 -6.81 -0.03
C GLN A 46 0.93 -5.47 -0.71
N ALA A 47 1.75 -5.48 -1.76
CA ALA A 47 2.06 -4.27 -2.50
C ALA A 47 0.79 -3.61 -3.08
N ALA A 48 -0.19 -4.39 -3.55
CA ALA A 48 -1.47 -3.85 -4.00
C ALA A 48 -2.28 -3.21 -2.86
N PHE A 49 -2.29 -3.82 -1.67
CA PHE A 49 -2.90 -3.24 -0.47
C PHE A 49 -2.24 -1.92 -0.07
N ASP A 50 -0.90 -1.89 -0.02
CA ASP A 50 -0.14 -0.70 0.37
C ASP A 50 -0.29 0.43 -0.64
N ASN A 51 -0.27 0.11 -1.94
CA ASN A 51 -0.55 1.08 -2.98
C ASN A 51 -1.99 1.62 -2.89
N ALA A 52 -2.98 0.77 -2.61
CA ALA A 52 -4.36 1.24 -2.44
C ALA A 52 -4.46 2.24 -1.29
N GLY A 53 -3.89 1.93 -0.13
CA GLY A 53 -3.85 2.87 1.00
C GLY A 53 -3.09 4.16 0.67
N SER A 54 -1.89 4.06 0.09
CA SER A 54 -0.99 5.21 -0.09
C SER A 54 -1.34 6.13 -1.25
N THR A 55 -1.97 5.64 -2.34
CA THR A 55 -2.34 6.50 -3.48
C THR A 55 -3.80 6.91 -3.48
N GLY A 56 -4.67 6.17 -2.78
CA GLY A 56 -6.12 6.38 -2.85
C GLY A 56 -6.76 5.83 -4.13
N ASP A 57 -6.04 5.03 -4.91
CA ASP A 57 -6.57 4.31 -6.08
C ASP A 57 -6.91 2.85 -5.77
N THR A 58 -7.78 2.25 -6.60
CA THR A 58 -8.07 0.80 -6.52
C THR A 58 -6.96 -0.02 -7.17
N TYR A 59 -6.45 -1.02 -6.47
CA TYR A 59 -5.45 -1.96 -6.98
C TYR A 59 -5.97 -3.38 -7.00
N GLN A 60 -5.40 -4.16 -7.91
CA GLN A 60 -5.75 -5.57 -8.09
C GLN A 60 -4.48 -6.39 -8.16
N ALA A 61 -4.52 -7.54 -7.52
CA ALA A 61 -3.48 -8.55 -7.62
C ALA A 61 -4.12 -9.94 -7.60
N THR A 62 -3.39 -10.91 -8.13
CA THR A 62 -3.87 -12.29 -8.27
C THR A 62 -2.98 -13.23 -7.48
N ILE A 63 -3.58 -14.28 -6.93
CA ILE A 63 -2.86 -15.36 -6.26
C ILE A 63 -3.30 -16.71 -6.78
N ARG A 64 -2.32 -17.56 -7.12
CA ARG A 64 -2.55 -18.96 -7.43
C ARG A 64 -2.83 -19.70 -6.12
N MET A 65 -4.05 -20.22 -5.99
CA MET A 65 -4.48 -20.82 -4.72
C MET A 65 -4.00 -22.26 -4.57
N GLY A 66 -3.89 -23.00 -5.67
CA GLY A 66 -3.51 -24.40 -5.67
C GLY A 66 -2.88 -24.83 -6.98
N THR A 67 -2.56 -26.13 -7.08
CA THR A 67 -1.87 -26.69 -8.24
C THR A 67 -2.41 -28.05 -8.64
N GLN A 68 -2.30 -28.35 -9.92
CA GLN A 68 -2.69 -29.63 -10.50
C GLN A 68 -1.46 -30.50 -10.75
N TYR A 69 -1.58 -31.79 -10.42
CA TYR A 69 -0.49 -32.72 -10.67
C TYR A 69 -0.41 -33.13 -12.14
N PRO A 70 0.81 -33.40 -12.66
CA PRO A 70 1.00 -33.89 -14.01
C PRO A 70 0.18 -35.15 -14.30
N ALA A 71 -0.41 -35.24 -15.49
CA ALA A 71 -1.17 -36.42 -15.90
C ALA A 71 -0.27 -37.68 -15.96
N ARG A 72 -0.80 -38.82 -15.50
CA ARG A 72 -0.08 -40.10 -15.45
C ARG A 72 -0.87 -41.20 -16.18
N THR A 73 -0.18 -42.06 -16.91
CA THR A 73 -0.82 -43.11 -17.74
C THR A 73 -1.32 -44.31 -16.96
N ILE A 74 -0.62 -44.69 -15.88
CA ILE A 74 -0.90 -45.93 -15.10
C ILE A 74 -0.89 -45.71 -13.58
N PHE A 75 -0.69 -44.47 -13.13
CA PHE A 75 -0.58 -44.11 -11.71
C PHE A 75 -1.69 -43.13 -11.34
N LEU A 76 -2.07 -43.12 -10.07
CA LEU A 76 -3.09 -42.23 -9.54
C LEU A 76 -2.43 -41.03 -8.87
N ASN A 77 -2.96 -39.83 -9.14
CA ASN A 77 -2.66 -38.64 -8.37
C ASN A 77 -3.68 -38.48 -7.24
N PRO A 78 -3.30 -37.85 -6.12
CA PRO A 78 -4.29 -37.34 -5.19
C PRO A 78 -5.14 -36.24 -5.85
N ALA A 79 -6.18 -35.80 -5.15
CA ALA A 79 -6.95 -34.63 -5.57
C ALA A 79 -6.01 -33.41 -5.68
N PRO A 80 -6.24 -32.47 -6.61
CA PRO A 80 -5.39 -31.27 -6.75
C PRO A 80 -5.17 -30.59 -5.41
N ALA A 81 -3.95 -30.07 -5.19
CA ALA A 81 -3.68 -29.24 -4.03
C ALA A 81 -4.51 -27.96 -4.12
N THR A 82 -5.03 -27.52 -2.98
CA THR A 82 -5.87 -26.32 -2.87
C THR A 82 -5.20 -25.30 -1.96
N GLY A 83 -5.79 -24.12 -1.89
CA GLY A 83 -5.43 -23.12 -0.90
C GLY A 83 -6.65 -22.41 -0.36
N GLN A 84 -6.42 -21.70 0.74
CA GLN A 84 -7.44 -20.93 1.43
C GLN A 84 -6.95 -19.51 1.66
N LEU A 85 -7.74 -18.53 1.23
CA LEU A 85 -7.63 -17.15 1.67
C LEU A 85 -8.65 -16.94 2.78
N SER A 86 -8.22 -16.34 3.88
CA SER A 86 -9.11 -15.93 4.97
C SER A 86 -8.80 -14.52 5.45
N SER A 87 -9.81 -13.89 6.04
CA SER A 87 -9.63 -12.73 6.89
C SER A 87 -10.05 -13.07 8.31
N SER A 88 -9.37 -12.49 9.30
CA SER A 88 -9.71 -12.68 10.70
C SER A 88 -11.03 -11.99 11.08
N ALA A 89 -11.51 -12.29 12.29
CA ALA A 89 -12.41 -11.39 12.97
C ALA A 89 -11.77 -9.99 13.05
N SER A 90 -12.61 -8.97 12.96
CA SER A 90 -12.18 -7.59 13.09
C SER A 90 -11.79 -7.31 14.55
N GLY A 91 -10.68 -6.61 14.75
CA GLY A 91 -10.19 -6.17 16.07
C GLY A 91 -9.83 -4.70 16.07
N ASN A 92 -9.91 -4.04 17.22
CA ASN A 92 -9.80 -2.58 17.30
C ASN A 92 -8.35 -2.10 17.39
N ILE A 93 -8.05 -1.06 16.62
CA ILE A 93 -6.92 -0.16 16.82
C ILE A 93 -7.37 0.97 17.74
N THR A 94 -6.62 1.23 18.81
CA THR A 94 -6.91 2.29 19.80
C THR A 94 -5.69 3.17 19.96
N LEU A 95 -5.91 4.47 20.09
CA LEU A 95 -4.88 5.44 20.40
C LEU A 95 -5.15 5.96 21.80
N ILE A 96 -4.14 5.80 22.65
CA ILE A 96 -4.25 6.05 24.08
C ILE A 96 -3.41 7.29 24.37
N ASP A 97 -4.04 8.39 24.77
CA ASP A 97 -3.37 9.58 25.30
C ASP A 97 -3.42 9.51 26.83
N ALA A 98 -2.26 9.57 27.50
CA ALA A 98 -2.15 9.35 28.95
C ALA A 98 -2.61 10.55 29.83
N GLY A 99 -3.43 11.45 29.29
CA GLY A 99 -4.13 12.47 30.05
C GLY A 99 -5.16 11.93 31.07
N ASP A 100 -5.54 10.64 30.97
CA ASP A 100 -6.60 10.06 31.79
C ASP A 100 -6.24 8.66 32.38
N PRO A 101 -5.83 8.58 33.65
CA PRO A 101 -5.50 7.33 34.34
C PRO A 101 -6.72 6.46 34.71
N ASP A 102 -7.96 6.93 34.50
CA ASP A 102 -9.19 6.19 34.83
C ASP A 102 -9.82 5.49 33.60
N GLY A 103 -9.30 5.71 32.39
CA GLY A 103 -9.67 4.99 31.16
C GLY A 103 -10.97 5.45 30.49
N ASP A 104 -11.45 6.65 30.81
CA ASP A 104 -12.67 7.24 30.26
C ASP A 104 -12.39 8.04 28.95
N ASP A 105 -11.13 8.37 28.63
CA ASP A 105 -10.67 9.02 27.39
C ASP A 105 -9.84 8.09 26.45
N GLU A 106 -10.17 6.79 26.35
CA GLU A 106 -9.65 5.98 25.22
C GLU A 106 -10.21 6.55 23.90
N ARG A 107 -9.35 7.08 23.01
CA ARG A 107 -9.78 7.45 21.66
C ARG A 107 -9.72 6.20 20.77
N PRO A 108 -10.87 5.67 20.30
CA PRO A 108 -10.82 4.65 19.27
C PRO A 108 -10.11 5.25 18.05
N ALA A 109 -9.39 4.43 17.27
CA ALA A 109 -8.78 4.94 16.03
C ALA A 109 -9.82 5.52 15.06
N ASP A 110 -11.12 5.29 15.29
CA ASP A 110 -12.26 5.94 14.65
C ASP A 110 -12.12 7.45 14.51
N ASP A 111 -11.60 8.13 15.53
CA ASP A 111 -11.48 9.60 15.56
C ASP A 111 -10.40 10.12 14.60
N ILE A 112 -9.45 9.28 14.20
CA ILE A 112 -8.34 9.63 13.28
C ILE A 112 -8.54 9.03 11.90
N CYS A 113 -8.90 7.75 11.86
CA CYS A 113 -9.19 7.02 10.64
C CYS A 113 -10.43 7.54 9.95
N GLY A 114 -11.30 8.22 10.69
CA GLY A 114 -12.53 8.75 10.16
C GLY A 114 -13.44 7.65 9.60
N THR A 115 -13.23 6.40 10.00
CA THR A 115 -13.84 5.24 9.34
C THR A 115 -15.14 4.78 9.98
N GLY A 116 -15.49 5.32 11.16
CA GLY A 116 -16.50 4.73 12.05
C GLY A 116 -16.23 3.25 12.39
N GLN A 117 -15.06 2.74 11.99
CA GLN A 117 -14.48 1.45 12.27
C GLN A 117 -12.96 1.56 12.39
N GLY A 118 -12.47 1.86 13.60
CA GLY A 118 -11.08 1.84 14.01
C GLY A 118 -10.66 0.40 14.21
N ASN A 119 -11.03 -0.45 13.25
CA ASN A 119 -10.90 -1.88 13.33
C ASN A 119 -10.09 -2.37 12.13
N THR A 120 -9.37 -3.46 12.33
CA THR A 120 -8.51 -4.05 11.32
C THR A 120 -8.68 -5.56 11.34
N ARG A 121 -8.28 -6.18 10.24
CA ARG A 121 -8.34 -7.63 10.04
C ARG A 121 -6.97 -8.10 9.58
N THR A 122 -6.57 -9.26 10.06
CA THR A 122 -5.48 -10.02 9.48
C THR A 122 -5.96 -10.64 8.16
N PHE A 123 -5.15 -10.53 7.11
CA PHE A 123 -5.34 -11.25 5.85
C PHE A 123 -4.34 -12.40 5.75
N GLU A 124 -4.79 -13.59 5.38
CA GLU A 124 -3.91 -14.77 5.37
C GLU A 124 -4.18 -15.70 4.19
N TYR A 125 -3.11 -16.35 3.73
CA TYR A 125 -3.14 -17.42 2.74
C TYR A 125 -2.53 -18.71 3.35
N GLN A 126 -3.30 -19.80 3.32
CA GLN A 126 -2.88 -21.13 3.76
C GLN A 126 -2.92 -22.09 2.57
N PRO A 127 -1.78 -22.57 2.07
CA PRO A 127 -1.76 -23.68 1.13
C PRO A 127 -2.17 -24.99 1.83
N ASN A 128 -2.82 -25.88 1.08
CA ASN A 128 -3.24 -27.21 1.51
C ASN A 128 -2.68 -28.25 0.52
N TYR A 129 -1.38 -28.50 0.65
CA TYR A 129 -0.63 -29.48 -0.12
C TYR A 129 -0.84 -30.90 0.40
N ASN A 130 -0.71 -31.88 -0.49
CA ASN A 130 -0.87 -33.29 -0.15
C ASN A 130 0.46 -33.95 0.27
N GLU A 131 1.60 -33.53 -0.30
CA GLU A 131 2.90 -34.17 -0.05
C GLU A 131 3.90 -33.21 0.62
N LEU A 132 3.89 -31.94 0.24
CA LEU A 132 4.74 -30.90 0.81
C LEU A 132 4.19 -30.47 2.18
N SER A 133 5.05 -30.54 3.20
CA SER A 133 4.73 -30.18 4.58
C SER A 133 5.56 -28.99 5.07
N GLY A 134 5.18 -28.42 6.22
CA GLY A 134 5.95 -27.34 6.86
C GLY A 134 5.93 -26.00 6.10
N THR A 135 5.02 -25.82 5.14
CA THR A 135 4.94 -24.58 4.35
C THR A 135 4.39 -23.40 5.14
N GLY A 136 3.75 -23.65 6.28
CA GLY A 136 3.15 -22.61 7.12
C GLY A 136 1.98 -21.88 6.45
N ARG A 137 1.59 -20.75 7.04
CA ARG A 137 0.66 -19.76 6.45
C ARG A 137 1.35 -18.45 6.22
N PHE A 138 0.95 -17.77 5.15
CA PHE A 138 1.30 -16.39 4.90
C PHE A 138 0.28 -15.49 5.59
N VAL A 139 0.76 -14.52 6.34
CA VAL A 139 -0.05 -13.64 7.19
C VAL A 139 0.38 -12.22 6.92
N PHE A 140 -0.60 -11.34 6.76
CA PHE A 140 -0.42 -9.91 6.68
C PHE A 140 -1.31 -9.26 7.74
N GLU A 141 -0.70 -8.55 8.68
CA GLU A 141 -1.39 -7.78 9.71
C GLU A 141 -0.59 -6.53 10.09
N ASN A 142 -1.29 -5.41 10.27
CA ASN A 142 -0.72 -4.14 10.73
C ASN A 142 0.55 -3.70 9.97
N GLY A 143 0.55 -3.82 8.64
CA GLY A 143 1.68 -3.45 7.77
C GLY A 143 2.75 -4.52 7.60
N VAL A 144 2.77 -5.55 8.44
CA VAL A 144 3.84 -6.56 8.45
C VAL A 144 3.38 -7.85 7.78
N ALA A 145 4.22 -8.38 6.88
CA ALA A 145 3.97 -9.64 6.17
C ALA A 145 4.96 -10.72 6.61
N TYR A 146 4.44 -11.84 7.11
CA TYR A 146 5.26 -12.95 7.59
C TYR A 146 4.65 -14.31 7.26
N ARG A 147 5.50 -15.32 7.31
CA ARG A 147 5.10 -16.72 7.25
C ARG A 147 5.14 -17.33 8.64
N GLN A 148 4.00 -17.76 9.14
CA GLN A 148 3.90 -18.50 10.40
C GLN A 148 4.15 -19.98 10.13
N ILE A 149 5.18 -20.53 10.75
CA ILE A 149 5.57 -21.94 10.72
C ILE A 149 5.45 -22.53 12.14
N ASP A 150 5.59 -23.84 12.28
CA ASP A 150 5.37 -24.52 13.56
C ASP A 150 6.28 -24.00 14.69
N ASP A 151 7.53 -23.65 14.36
CA ASP A 151 8.55 -23.20 15.32
C ASP A 151 8.84 -21.69 15.27
N GLY A 152 7.94 -20.87 14.69
CA GLY A 152 8.10 -19.41 14.71
C GLY A 152 7.53 -18.67 13.51
N VAL A 153 8.12 -17.51 13.21
CA VAL A 153 7.74 -16.64 12.10
C VAL A 153 8.93 -16.31 11.21
N VAL A 154 8.68 -16.14 9.92
CA VAL A 154 9.67 -15.73 8.93
C VAL A 154 9.14 -14.53 8.17
N PHE A 155 9.74 -13.36 8.38
CA PHE A 155 9.33 -12.14 7.70
C PHE A 155 9.57 -12.22 6.19
N THR A 156 8.58 -11.75 5.45
CA THR A 156 8.67 -11.49 4.01
C THR A 156 8.79 -10.00 3.75
N ASP A 157 8.13 -9.20 4.59
CA ASP A 157 8.27 -7.75 4.68
C ASP A 157 8.07 -7.33 6.15
N SER A 158 8.87 -6.37 6.61
CA SER A 158 8.86 -5.84 7.97
C SER A 158 8.71 -4.32 7.99
N ASP A 159 8.32 -3.68 6.89
CA ASP A 159 8.03 -2.25 6.87
C ASP A 159 6.89 -1.95 7.86
N SER A 160 7.27 -1.33 8.97
CA SER A 160 6.35 -0.97 10.04
C SER A 160 5.46 0.21 9.61
N PHE A 161 4.33 0.36 10.30
CA PHE A 161 3.47 1.53 10.17
C PHE A 161 4.03 2.77 10.90
N ILE A 162 5.21 2.68 11.52
CA ILE A 162 5.89 3.79 12.22
C ILE A 162 7.22 4.05 11.52
N ASP A 163 7.44 5.29 11.08
CA ASP A 163 8.72 5.79 10.56
C ASP A 163 9.08 7.07 11.31
N GLY A 164 9.96 6.95 12.31
CA GLY A 164 10.33 8.08 13.16
C GLY A 164 9.12 8.70 13.87
N THR A 165 8.68 9.88 13.43
CA THR A 165 7.51 10.59 14.00
C THR A 165 6.27 10.48 13.13
N ASP A 166 6.37 9.87 11.95
CA ASP A 166 5.26 9.67 11.03
C ASP A 166 4.68 8.27 11.22
N ILE A 167 3.36 8.19 11.38
CA ILE A 167 2.63 6.95 11.65
C ILE A 167 1.58 6.78 10.56
N ASP A 168 1.66 5.71 9.78
CA ASP A 168 0.74 5.44 8.68
C ASP A 168 -0.09 4.18 8.93
N LEU A 169 -1.25 4.37 9.55
CA LEU A 169 -2.19 3.31 9.86
C LEU A 169 -3.02 2.94 8.63
N ARG A 170 -2.89 1.69 8.16
CA ARG A 170 -3.68 1.16 7.05
C ARG A 170 -4.55 0.00 7.52
N PRO A 171 -5.70 0.26 8.17
CA PRO A 171 -6.56 -0.81 8.63
C PRO A 171 -7.27 -1.53 7.47
N LEU A 172 -7.33 -2.86 7.53
CA LEU A 172 -8.16 -3.67 6.63
C LEU A 172 -9.56 -3.83 7.23
N THR A 173 -10.51 -3.02 6.78
CA THR A 173 -11.84 -2.88 7.41
C THR A 173 -12.86 -3.88 6.86
N SER A 174 -12.87 -4.07 5.54
CA SER A 174 -13.74 -5.03 4.84
C SER A 174 -12.92 -6.13 4.16
N ALA A 175 -13.30 -7.37 4.38
CA ALA A 175 -12.72 -8.50 3.65
C ALA A 175 -13.67 -9.71 3.67
N PRO A 176 -13.71 -10.52 2.61
CA PRO A 176 -14.44 -11.78 2.63
C PRO A 176 -13.82 -12.72 3.68
N SER A 177 -14.67 -13.46 4.37
CA SER A 177 -14.25 -14.28 5.52
C SER A 177 -13.36 -15.46 5.12
N THR A 178 -13.73 -16.20 4.07
CA THR A 178 -12.94 -17.34 3.58
C THR A 178 -13.28 -17.69 2.14
N THR A 179 -12.25 -17.89 1.31
CA THR A 179 -12.34 -18.43 -0.04
C THR A 179 -11.39 -19.61 -0.18
N ARG A 180 -11.88 -20.74 -0.71
CA ARG A 180 -11.06 -21.92 -1.00
C ARG A 180 -11.12 -22.24 -2.49
N SER A 181 -9.97 -22.45 -3.10
CA SER A 181 -9.88 -22.75 -4.53
C SER A 181 -8.63 -23.56 -4.84
N ALA A 182 -8.65 -24.25 -5.99
CA ALA A 182 -7.45 -24.78 -6.65
C ALA A 182 -6.96 -23.84 -7.76
N ASP A 183 -7.78 -22.85 -8.16
CA ASP A 183 -7.53 -21.95 -9.27
C ASP A 183 -7.00 -20.59 -8.78
N THR A 184 -6.59 -19.74 -9.72
CA THR A 184 -6.18 -18.36 -9.43
C THR A 184 -7.36 -17.53 -8.91
N GLN A 185 -7.13 -16.79 -7.83
CA GLN A 185 -8.06 -15.82 -7.27
C GLN A 185 -7.55 -14.40 -7.53
N GLU A 186 -8.40 -13.53 -8.04
CA GLU A 186 -8.15 -12.08 -8.08
C GLU A 186 -8.68 -11.43 -6.80
N VAL A 187 -7.89 -10.53 -6.23
CA VAL A 187 -8.23 -9.73 -5.04
C VAL A 187 -8.14 -8.27 -5.44
N THR A 188 -9.24 -7.54 -5.23
CA THR A 188 -9.33 -6.09 -5.48
C THR A 188 -9.30 -5.36 -4.15
N PHE A 189 -8.30 -4.51 -3.96
CA PHE A 189 -8.16 -3.62 -2.83
C PHE A 189 -8.71 -2.24 -3.18
N LYS A 190 -9.65 -1.76 -2.37
CA LYS A 190 -10.31 -0.48 -2.53
C LYS A 190 -9.97 0.42 -1.34
N PRO A 191 -9.46 1.63 -1.58
CA PRO A 191 -9.20 2.59 -0.51
C PRO A 191 -10.50 3.16 0.04
N GLY A 192 -10.46 3.62 1.29
CA GLY A 192 -11.51 4.46 1.88
C GLY A 192 -11.56 5.85 1.24
N GLU A 193 -12.73 6.50 1.32
CA GLU A 193 -13.00 7.75 0.59
C GLU A 193 -12.28 8.98 1.17
N ASP A 194 -11.88 8.98 2.45
CA ASP A 194 -11.11 10.06 3.09
C ASP A 194 -10.22 9.51 4.22
N GLY A 195 -9.04 10.12 4.47
CA GLY A 195 -8.15 9.70 5.56
C GLY A 195 -6.93 10.60 5.79
N GLY A 196 -6.69 10.97 7.05
CA GLY A 196 -5.51 11.70 7.53
C GLY A 196 -5.84 12.72 8.64
N ALA A 197 -5.32 12.51 9.86
CA ALA A 197 -5.51 13.45 10.97
C ALA A 197 -4.24 13.56 11.84
N ALA A 198 -3.55 14.69 11.79
CA ALA A 198 -2.39 14.93 12.66
C ALA A 198 -2.82 15.04 14.13
N ILE A 199 -2.17 14.27 15.03
CA ILE A 199 -2.34 14.42 16.48
C ILE A 199 -1.04 14.92 17.09
N THR A 200 -1.09 16.13 17.61
CA THR A 200 -0.05 16.60 18.52
C THR A 200 -0.22 15.89 19.87
N SER A 201 0.72 14.99 20.21
CA SER A 201 0.84 14.48 21.58
C SER A 201 1.12 15.67 22.50
N ASN A 202 0.23 15.94 23.44
CA ASN A 202 0.59 16.77 24.59
C ASN A 202 1.41 15.90 25.56
N ASN A 203 1.97 16.48 26.62
CA ASN A 203 3.10 15.97 27.42
C ASN A 203 2.75 14.75 28.33
N THR A 204 1.96 13.82 27.79
CA THR A 204 1.46 12.58 28.36
C THR A 204 1.73 11.45 27.37
N THR A 205 2.02 10.24 27.87
CA THR A 205 2.32 9.06 27.05
C THR A 205 1.27 8.83 25.96
N PHE A 206 1.71 8.75 24.70
CA PHE A 206 0.86 8.40 23.56
C PHE A 206 1.16 6.96 23.14
N ALA A 207 0.16 6.09 23.08
CA ALA A 207 0.35 4.68 22.74
C ALA A 207 -0.64 4.18 21.67
N ILE A 208 -0.17 3.23 20.85
CA ILE A 208 -0.96 2.60 19.78
C ILE A 208 -1.21 1.15 20.17
N ARG A 209 -2.48 0.79 20.34
CA ARG A 209 -2.93 -0.57 20.67
C ARG A 209 -3.61 -1.19 19.45
N PHE A 210 -3.21 -2.39 19.04
CA PHE A 210 -3.78 -3.07 17.87
C PHE A 210 -3.74 -4.60 18.02
N PRO A 211 -4.63 -5.35 17.34
CA PRO A 211 -4.62 -6.81 17.40
C PRO A 211 -3.44 -7.39 16.63
N SER A 212 -2.67 -8.29 17.25
CA SER A 212 -1.59 -9.01 16.56
C SER A 212 -1.33 -10.40 17.14
N ARG A 213 -0.99 -11.34 16.26
CA ARG A 213 -0.58 -12.69 16.63
C ARG A 213 0.89 -12.76 17.04
N LEU A 214 1.73 -11.86 16.55
CA LEU A 214 3.15 -11.77 16.88
C LEU A 214 3.37 -11.46 18.37
N SER A 215 4.47 -11.97 18.95
CA SER A 215 4.81 -11.68 20.35
C SER A 215 5.31 -10.24 20.51
N ASN A 216 5.39 -9.74 21.75
CA ASN A 216 6.01 -8.44 22.02
C ASN A 216 7.48 -8.44 21.58
N GLU A 217 8.25 -9.51 21.84
CA GLU A 217 9.65 -9.59 21.43
C GLU A 217 9.79 -9.52 19.89
N THR A 218 8.85 -10.14 19.18
CA THR A 218 8.84 -10.08 17.71
C THR A 218 8.55 -8.67 17.19
N TRP A 219 7.68 -7.92 17.87
CA TRP A 219 7.40 -6.52 17.52
C TRP A 219 8.52 -5.57 17.94
N GLU A 220 9.23 -5.85 19.04
CA GLU A 220 10.46 -5.15 19.42
C GLU A 220 11.52 -5.30 18.31
N ASP A 221 11.67 -6.50 17.74
CA ASP A 221 12.58 -6.74 16.61
C ASP A 221 12.14 -5.98 15.34
N VAL A 222 10.85 -5.92 15.04
CA VAL A 222 10.31 -5.15 13.88
C VAL A 222 10.51 -3.65 14.06
N LEU A 223 10.45 -3.15 15.29
CA LEU A 223 10.56 -1.74 15.64
C LEU A 223 11.96 -1.36 16.18
N ASP A 224 12.98 -2.18 15.95
CA ASP A 224 14.32 -1.97 16.54
C ASP A 224 14.91 -0.60 16.16
N ASP A 225 14.77 -0.20 14.90
CA ASP A 225 15.22 1.11 14.42
C ASP A 225 14.50 2.27 15.13
N GLU A 226 13.19 2.11 15.39
CA GLU A 226 12.33 3.09 16.06
C GLU A 226 12.59 3.18 17.57
N ILE A 227 12.97 2.06 18.18
CA ILE A 227 13.43 2.00 19.57
C ILE A 227 14.81 2.66 19.67
N GLN A 228 15.74 2.37 18.76
CA GLN A 228 17.09 2.91 18.76
C GLN A 228 17.12 4.42 18.48
N ASN A 229 16.27 4.90 17.57
CA ASN A 229 16.16 6.33 17.28
C ASN A 229 15.36 7.09 18.35
N GLY A 230 14.72 6.37 19.28
CA GLY A 230 14.00 6.91 20.43
C GLY A 230 12.60 7.43 20.12
N SER A 231 11.99 7.02 19.01
CA SER A 231 10.58 7.28 18.70
C SER A 231 9.63 6.32 19.41
N VAL A 232 10.04 5.08 19.65
CA VAL A 232 9.28 4.08 20.41
C VAL A 232 9.97 3.88 21.77
N GLY A 233 9.19 3.97 22.84
CA GLY A 233 9.67 3.80 24.20
C GLY A 233 9.59 2.36 24.69
N ASN A 234 8.50 1.67 24.37
CA ASN A 234 8.21 0.34 24.90
C ASN A 234 7.17 -0.39 24.05
N VAL A 235 7.26 -1.72 24.01
CA VAL A 235 6.29 -2.58 23.31
C VAL A 235 5.82 -3.65 24.27
N THR A 236 4.52 -3.73 24.49
CA THR A 236 3.93 -4.73 25.39
C THR A 236 2.83 -5.51 24.69
N LYS A 237 2.59 -6.73 25.15
CA LYS A 237 1.48 -7.55 24.67
C LYS A 237 0.59 -7.93 25.83
N SER A 238 -0.71 -7.68 25.68
CA SER A 238 -1.76 -8.16 26.57
C SER A 238 -2.81 -8.90 25.76
N ASP A 239 -3.03 -10.17 26.08
CA ASP A 239 -3.89 -11.09 25.33
C ASP A 239 -3.52 -11.12 23.82
N ASN A 240 -4.44 -10.67 22.96
CA ASN A 240 -4.26 -10.61 21.50
C ASN A 240 -3.88 -9.22 20.99
N ASN A 241 -3.65 -8.25 21.88
CA ASN A 241 -3.33 -6.88 21.51
C ASN A 241 -1.89 -6.54 21.87
N VAL A 242 -1.21 -5.87 20.95
CA VAL A 242 0.10 -5.26 21.16
C VAL A 242 -0.13 -3.77 21.38
N THR A 243 0.57 -3.22 22.37
CA THR A 243 0.58 -1.79 22.70
C THR A 243 2.00 -1.27 22.51
N VAL A 244 2.16 -0.32 21.59
CA VAL A 244 3.40 0.39 21.32
C VAL A 244 3.32 1.77 21.97
N GLU A 245 4.15 2.02 22.97
CA GLU A 245 4.26 3.31 23.65
C GLU A 245 5.26 4.19 22.90
N LEU A 246 4.83 5.38 22.50
CA LEU A 246 5.67 6.36 21.82
C LEU A 246 6.34 7.31 22.81
N ASN A 247 7.41 7.96 22.36
CA ASN A 247 8.15 8.91 23.17
C ASN A 247 7.38 10.22 23.39
N GLU A 248 6.99 10.49 24.62
CA GLU A 248 6.26 11.70 25.06
C GLU A 248 6.97 13.04 24.76
N SER A 249 8.28 13.02 24.48
CA SER A 249 9.05 14.23 24.16
C SER A 249 8.99 14.62 22.67
N ARG A 250 8.23 13.91 21.84
CA ARG A 250 8.12 14.14 20.38
C ARG A 250 6.68 14.41 19.97
N GLU A 251 6.53 15.16 18.87
CA GLU A 251 5.26 15.30 18.18
C GLU A 251 5.16 14.26 17.08
N TYR A 252 3.97 13.67 16.89
CA TYR A 252 3.74 12.61 15.91
C TYR A 252 2.68 13.05 14.89
N THR A 253 2.81 12.57 13.66
CA THR A 253 1.78 12.75 12.63
C THR A 253 1.13 11.39 12.37
N VAL A 254 -0.17 11.26 12.66
CA VAL A 254 -0.90 10.02 12.39
C VAL A 254 -1.72 10.17 11.10
N THR A 255 -1.32 9.46 10.06
CA THR A 255 -2.14 9.29 8.88
C THR A 255 -2.87 7.96 9.01
N CYS A 256 -4.17 7.94 8.69
CA CYS A 256 -4.90 6.69 8.65
C CYS A 256 -5.69 6.56 7.35
N ARG A 257 -5.48 5.45 6.64
CA ARG A 257 -6.04 5.19 5.32
C ARG A 257 -6.57 3.77 5.27
N ALA A 258 -7.87 3.63 5.52
CA ALA A 258 -8.51 2.32 5.48
C ALA A 258 -8.49 1.72 4.07
N VAL A 259 -8.37 0.41 4.01
CA VAL A 259 -8.46 -0.36 2.78
C VAL A 259 -9.46 -1.49 2.99
N GLY A 260 -10.21 -1.81 1.93
CA GLY A 260 -11.19 -2.88 1.89
C GLY A 260 -10.93 -3.84 0.73
N ILE A 261 -11.34 -5.09 0.87
CA ILE A 261 -11.32 -6.08 -0.21
C ILE A 261 -12.73 -6.21 -0.78
N GLY A 262 -12.88 -5.90 -2.07
CA GLY A 262 -14.15 -5.97 -2.80
C GLY A 262 -15.10 -4.80 -2.52
N ASP A 263 -15.16 -4.31 -1.28
CA ASP A 263 -15.99 -3.19 -0.84
C ASP A 263 -15.15 -1.99 -0.44
N THR A 264 -15.58 -0.79 -0.84
CA THR A 264 -14.98 0.48 -0.40
C THR A 264 -15.29 0.67 1.09
N PRO A 265 -14.29 0.88 1.96
CA PRO A 265 -14.51 1.28 3.34
C PRO A 265 -15.39 2.52 3.42
N SER A 266 -16.48 2.46 4.20
CA SER A 266 -17.31 3.64 4.45
C SER A 266 -16.61 4.50 5.51
N ALA A 267 -15.89 5.54 5.09
CA ALA A 267 -15.26 6.48 6.01
C ALA A 267 -16.10 7.75 6.15
N VAL A 268 -16.62 8.01 7.34
CA VAL A 268 -17.19 9.30 7.74
C VAL A 268 -16.61 9.66 9.13
N PRO A 269 -15.64 10.57 9.22
CA PRO A 269 -15.08 11.00 10.50
C PRO A 269 -16.14 11.67 11.39
N ASP A 270 -16.13 11.37 12.70
CA ASP A 270 -16.91 12.12 13.68
C ASP A 270 -16.28 13.51 13.86
N THR A 271 -16.89 14.50 13.22
CA THR A 271 -16.45 15.90 13.28
C THR A 271 -16.95 16.55 14.57
N GLN A 272 -16.39 16.14 15.71
CA GLN A 272 -16.66 16.79 17.01
C GLN A 272 -15.41 17.14 17.81
N GLN A 273 -14.23 17.31 17.20
CA GLN A 273 -13.20 18.25 17.72
C GLN A 273 -12.02 18.54 16.77
N ALA A 274 -12.17 18.39 15.46
CA ALA A 274 -11.25 18.97 14.49
C ALA A 274 -11.78 20.37 14.09
N GLY A 275 -10.96 21.42 14.24
CA GLY A 275 -11.28 22.72 13.66
C GLY A 275 -11.63 22.52 12.18
N THR A 276 -12.75 23.08 11.75
CA THR A 276 -13.38 22.85 10.44
C THR A 276 -12.41 23.09 9.28
N GLY A 277 -11.67 22.05 8.91
CA GLY A 277 -10.84 21.92 7.73
C GLY A 277 -11.38 20.72 6.97
N GLU A 278 -12.31 21.00 6.07
CA GLU A 278 -13.04 20.03 5.28
C GLU A 278 -12.05 19.34 4.32
N THR A 279 -11.53 18.18 4.68
CA THR A 279 -10.74 17.30 3.80
C THR A 279 -11.69 16.52 2.90
N THR A 280 -11.63 16.80 1.61
CA THR A 280 -12.30 16.11 0.53
C THR A 280 -11.20 15.81 -0.47
N SER A 281 -10.84 14.53 -0.62
CA SER A 281 -9.94 14.09 -1.69
C SER A 281 -10.63 14.29 -3.03
N THR A 282 -10.54 15.51 -3.57
CA THR A 282 -10.95 15.80 -4.93
C THR A 282 -9.79 15.52 -5.88
N THR A 283 -10.11 15.05 -7.09
CA THR A 283 -9.20 14.69 -8.20
C THR A 283 -8.29 15.83 -8.72
N ASN A 284 -8.24 16.94 -7.99
CA ASN A 284 -7.23 17.99 -7.95
C ASN A 284 -7.44 18.65 -6.58
N PRO A 285 -6.40 19.10 -5.87
CA PRO A 285 -6.56 19.61 -4.52
C PRO A 285 -7.58 20.75 -4.47
N SER A 286 -8.58 20.59 -3.59
CA SER A 286 -9.66 21.57 -3.40
C SER A 286 -9.11 22.90 -2.87
N PRO A 287 -9.68 24.07 -3.24
CA PRO A 287 -9.32 25.37 -2.68
C PRO A 287 -9.37 25.46 -1.16
N ALA A 288 -10.10 24.54 -0.51
CA ALA A 288 -10.24 24.49 0.94
C ALA A 288 -9.08 23.78 1.67
N GLN A 289 -8.19 23.05 0.96
CA GLN A 289 -7.26 22.10 1.57
C GLN A 289 -5.80 22.20 1.13
N ALA A 290 -5.50 22.83 -0.01
CA ALA A 290 -4.13 23.05 -0.45
C ALA A 290 -3.85 24.54 -0.61
N ALA A 291 -2.62 24.97 -0.28
CA ALA A 291 -2.19 26.32 -0.58
C ALA A 291 -1.95 26.54 -2.09
N LEU A 292 -1.74 25.48 -2.89
CA LEU A 292 -1.60 25.55 -4.35
C LEU A 292 -2.73 24.76 -5.03
N VAL A 293 -3.53 25.44 -5.85
CA VAL A 293 -4.72 24.87 -6.49
C VAL A 293 -4.62 25.02 -8.00
N TRP A 294 -5.01 23.99 -8.75
CA TRP A 294 -5.18 24.08 -10.20
C TRP A 294 -6.46 24.85 -10.53
N GLU A 295 -6.35 25.98 -11.22
CA GLU A 295 -7.53 26.76 -11.66
C GLU A 295 -7.95 26.42 -13.08
N ASN A 296 -7.00 26.22 -14.00
CA ASN A 296 -7.29 26.01 -15.40
C ASN A 296 -6.15 25.31 -16.15
N ALA A 297 -6.47 24.58 -17.22
CA ALA A 297 -5.48 24.10 -18.17
C ALA A 297 -6.01 24.27 -19.59
N SER A 298 -5.20 24.89 -20.43
CA SER A 298 -5.47 25.04 -21.86
C SER A 298 -4.31 24.46 -22.67
N ARG A 299 -4.50 24.30 -23.97
CA ARG A 299 -3.45 23.81 -24.86
C ARG A 299 -3.40 24.62 -26.15
N SER A 300 -2.22 25.12 -26.47
CA SER A 300 -1.96 25.78 -27.75
C SER A 300 -0.93 25.00 -28.56
N GLY A 301 -1.30 24.57 -29.77
CA GLY A 301 -0.39 23.85 -30.67
C GLY A 301 0.18 22.54 -30.11
N GLY A 302 -0.52 21.88 -29.17
CA GLY A 302 -0.04 20.67 -28.51
C GLY A 302 0.78 20.90 -27.24
N THR A 303 0.98 22.15 -26.82
CA THR A 303 1.72 22.52 -25.60
C THR A 303 0.73 22.97 -24.52
N PRO A 304 0.63 22.27 -23.38
CA PRO A 304 -0.24 22.68 -22.29
C PRO A 304 0.26 23.94 -21.57
N GLU A 305 -0.69 24.78 -21.20
CA GLU A 305 -0.53 25.94 -20.33
C GLU A 305 -1.45 25.74 -19.13
N VAL A 306 -0.88 25.72 -17.92
CA VAL A 306 -1.58 25.36 -16.68
C VAL A 306 -1.49 26.50 -15.69
N GLU A 307 -2.63 26.90 -15.16
CA GLU A 307 -2.76 27.96 -14.17
C GLU A 307 -2.90 27.37 -12.77
N PHE A 308 -1.99 27.76 -11.88
CA PHE A 308 -2.07 27.45 -10.46
C PHE A 308 -2.25 28.72 -9.64
N LYS A 309 -3.08 28.63 -8.61
CA LYS A 309 -3.34 29.71 -7.66
C LYS A 309 -2.83 29.37 -6.28
N ASN A 310 -2.17 30.33 -5.66
CA ASN A 310 -1.89 30.28 -4.24
C ASN A 310 -3.12 30.74 -3.43
N THR A 311 -3.83 29.81 -2.83
CA THR A 311 -4.98 30.07 -1.94
C THR A 311 -4.57 30.20 -0.47
N GLY A 312 -3.30 29.94 -0.14
CA GLY A 312 -2.76 30.12 1.19
C GLY A 312 -2.57 31.58 1.59
N ASN A 313 -2.41 31.83 2.88
CA ASN A 313 -2.21 33.18 3.45
C ASN A 313 -0.76 33.69 3.35
N SER A 314 0.15 32.84 2.87
CA SER A 314 1.59 33.09 2.86
C SER A 314 2.18 32.86 1.48
N LYS A 315 3.43 33.31 1.29
CA LYS A 315 4.15 33.12 0.03
C LYS A 315 4.49 31.64 -0.17
N LEU A 316 4.22 31.13 -1.37
CA LEU A 316 4.39 29.74 -1.73
C LEU A 316 5.58 29.58 -2.69
N ASN A 317 6.55 28.77 -2.29
CA ASN A 317 7.73 28.48 -3.10
C ASN A 317 7.63 27.05 -3.62
N ILE A 318 7.51 26.85 -4.93
CA ILE A 318 7.56 25.52 -5.53
C ILE A 318 9.00 25.03 -5.44
N THR A 319 9.22 23.87 -4.82
CA THR A 319 10.56 23.35 -4.51
C THR A 319 10.95 22.22 -5.45
N SER A 320 10.07 21.26 -5.68
CA SER A 320 10.40 20.13 -6.54
C SER A 320 9.18 19.56 -7.23
N VAL A 321 9.43 18.93 -8.39
CA VAL A 321 8.39 18.43 -9.27
C VAL A 321 8.75 17.02 -9.77
N GLN A 322 7.74 16.16 -9.85
CA GLN A 322 7.76 14.89 -10.55
C GLN A 322 6.60 14.84 -11.54
N PHE A 323 6.74 14.13 -12.66
CA PHE A 323 5.62 13.93 -13.57
C PHE A 323 5.48 12.48 -14.09
N GLN A 324 4.23 12.11 -14.34
CA GLN A 324 3.83 10.97 -15.13
C GLN A 324 2.95 11.42 -16.30
N PHE A 325 2.76 10.54 -17.27
CA PHE A 325 2.03 10.84 -18.50
C PHE A 325 1.29 9.60 -18.97
N TYR A 326 0.05 9.80 -19.39
CA TYR A 326 -0.81 8.79 -19.98
C TYR A 326 -1.27 9.25 -21.36
N SER A 327 -1.21 8.32 -22.33
CA SER A 327 -1.70 8.54 -23.69
C SER A 327 -2.48 7.31 -24.14
N SER A 328 -3.68 7.50 -24.68
CA SER A 328 -4.49 6.40 -25.26
C SER A 328 -3.82 5.69 -26.45
N GLN A 329 -2.83 6.35 -27.09
CA GLN A 329 -2.08 5.82 -28.23
C GLN A 329 -0.80 5.08 -27.84
N ASN A 330 -0.57 4.83 -26.53
CA ASN A 330 0.65 4.24 -25.98
C ASN A 330 1.96 4.93 -26.44
N ASN A 331 1.90 6.24 -26.72
CA ASN A 331 3.04 7.05 -27.08
C ASN A 331 3.24 8.10 -25.98
N VAL A 332 4.18 7.86 -25.08
CA VAL A 332 4.44 8.75 -23.93
C VAL A 332 5.71 9.59 -24.15
N PRO A 333 5.77 10.82 -23.64
CA PRO A 333 7.00 11.61 -23.64
C PRO A 333 8.04 11.02 -22.69
N SER A 334 9.30 11.35 -22.91
CA SER A 334 10.42 10.94 -22.07
C SER A 334 10.86 12.01 -21.07
N LYS A 335 10.57 13.29 -21.37
CA LYS A 335 10.98 14.43 -20.54
C LYS A 335 9.94 15.54 -20.53
N LEU A 336 9.96 16.35 -19.48
CA LEU A 336 9.19 17.57 -19.32
C LEU A 336 10.12 18.73 -18.96
N ASN A 337 9.91 19.87 -19.61
CA ASN A 337 10.40 21.16 -19.11
C ASN A 337 9.19 22.05 -18.79
N ILE A 338 9.24 22.70 -17.63
CA ILE A 338 8.28 23.72 -17.19
C ILE A 338 8.90 25.10 -17.41
N THR A 339 8.15 26.01 -18.01
CA THR A 339 8.54 27.41 -18.21
C THR A 339 7.66 28.34 -17.40
N ASP A 340 8.30 29.20 -16.60
CA ASP A 340 7.69 30.30 -15.85
C ASP A 340 8.26 31.63 -16.35
N SER A 341 7.41 32.49 -16.92
CA SER A 341 7.77 33.86 -17.28
C SER A 341 9.04 34.01 -18.13
N GLY A 342 9.34 33.01 -18.98
CA GLY A 342 10.51 32.97 -19.87
C GLY A 342 11.74 32.24 -19.32
N THR A 343 11.71 31.81 -18.05
CA THR A 343 12.71 30.92 -17.46
C THR A 343 12.24 29.48 -17.57
N THR A 344 13.09 28.59 -18.05
CA THR A 344 12.77 27.17 -18.24
C THR A 344 13.58 26.32 -17.25
N THR A 345 12.89 25.43 -16.55
CA THR A 345 13.48 24.42 -15.64
C THR A 345 14.43 23.48 -16.37
N ASN A 346 15.31 22.84 -15.60
CA ASN A 346 16.03 21.65 -16.06
C ASN A 346 15.05 20.54 -16.46
N SER A 347 15.48 19.66 -17.36
CA SER A 347 14.63 18.56 -17.81
C SER A 347 14.31 17.58 -16.70
N ILE A 348 13.02 17.35 -16.50
CA ILE A 348 12.45 16.35 -15.60
C ILE A 348 12.26 15.08 -16.44
N ASP A 349 12.74 13.93 -15.98
CA ASP A 349 12.62 12.65 -16.69
C ASP A 349 11.30 11.94 -16.35
N TYR A 350 10.66 11.33 -17.35
CA TYR A 350 9.39 10.61 -17.19
C TYR A 350 9.50 9.46 -16.19
N GLY A 351 8.62 9.42 -15.20
CA GLY A 351 8.62 8.39 -14.15
C GLY A 351 9.87 8.40 -13.26
N GLY A 352 10.70 9.45 -13.35
CA GLY A 352 11.86 9.65 -12.49
C GLY A 352 11.49 10.19 -11.11
N ASN A 353 12.49 10.45 -10.27
CA ASN A 353 12.30 11.05 -8.94
C ASN A 353 11.95 12.55 -9.03
N TYR A 354 11.58 13.15 -7.90
CA TYR A 354 11.42 14.60 -7.78
C TYR A 354 12.70 15.35 -8.21
N VAL A 355 12.54 16.38 -9.03
CA VAL A 355 13.60 17.28 -9.48
C VAL A 355 13.40 18.63 -8.80
N ASP A 356 14.46 19.18 -8.22
CA ASP A 356 14.47 20.53 -7.65
C ASP A 356 14.29 21.57 -8.76
N VAL A 357 13.36 22.50 -8.57
CA VAL A 357 13.02 23.58 -9.49
C VAL A 357 12.94 24.94 -8.79
N SER A 358 13.42 25.02 -7.55
CA SER A 358 13.25 26.18 -6.67
C SER A 358 13.95 27.45 -7.16
N ASP A 359 15.01 27.30 -7.98
CA ASP A 359 15.76 28.42 -8.55
C ASP A 359 15.14 28.93 -9.87
N GLU A 360 14.40 28.08 -10.59
CA GLU A 360 13.84 28.38 -11.90
C GLU A 360 12.37 28.79 -11.88
N ILE A 361 11.62 28.35 -10.85
CA ILE A 361 10.20 28.65 -10.69
C ILE A 361 10.03 29.77 -9.67
N SER A 362 9.46 30.88 -10.11
CA SER A 362 9.28 32.04 -9.25
C SER A 362 8.12 31.83 -8.27
N PRO A 363 8.27 32.20 -6.99
CA PRO A 363 7.28 31.93 -5.96
C PRO A 363 5.99 32.72 -6.16
N LEU A 364 4.87 32.17 -5.67
CA LEU A 364 3.54 32.77 -5.75
C LEU A 364 3.19 33.49 -4.45
N SER A 365 2.78 34.74 -4.55
CA SER A 365 2.23 35.51 -3.43
C SER A 365 0.85 34.98 -3.03
N SER A 366 0.41 35.24 -1.80
CA SER A 366 -0.95 34.87 -1.36
C SER A 366 -2.01 35.47 -2.31
N GLY A 367 -2.92 34.62 -2.78
CA GLY A 367 -3.98 34.97 -3.73
C GLY A 367 -3.54 35.07 -5.21
N GLU A 368 -2.26 34.89 -5.51
CA GLU A 368 -1.72 35.01 -6.87
C GLU A 368 -2.01 33.76 -7.71
N THR A 369 -2.51 33.95 -8.93
CA THR A 369 -2.59 32.92 -9.97
C THR A 369 -1.44 33.10 -10.96
N LYS A 370 -0.68 32.05 -11.24
CA LYS A 370 0.39 32.02 -12.25
C LYS A 370 0.15 30.93 -13.28
N SER A 371 0.53 31.24 -14.51
CA SER A 371 0.50 30.32 -15.64
C SER A 371 1.89 29.73 -15.91
N TYR A 372 1.94 28.43 -16.16
CA TYR A 372 3.15 27.68 -16.47
C TYR A 372 2.98 26.93 -17.80
N THR A 373 3.99 26.99 -18.65
CA THR A 373 4.00 26.25 -19.92
C THR A 373 4.72 24.92 -19.77
N PHE A 374 4.07 23.83 -20.16
CA PHE A 374 4.58 22.47 -20.07
C PHE A 374 5.01 21.98 -21.45
N THR A 375 6.32 21.85 -21.67
CA THR A 375 6.87 21.34 -22.93
C THR A 375 7.38 19.93 -22.75
N PHE A 376 6.73 18.98 -23.42
CA PHE A 376 7.12 17.57 -23.39
C PHE A 376 8.07 17.24 -24.54
N TYR A 377 8.98 16.30 -24.32
CA TYR A 377 9.94 15.84 -25.32
C TYR A 377 9.93 14.33 -25.46
N LYS A 378 10.20 13.84 -26.67
CA LYS A 378 10.47 12.44 -26.98
C LYS A 378 11.95 12.11 -26.72
N ASN A 379 12.27 10.82 -26.69
CA ASN A 379 13.64 10.32 -26.50
C ASN A 379 14.67 10.89 -27.50
N ASN A 380 14.22 11.29 -28.70
CA ASN A 380 15.08 11.88 -29.73
C ASN A 380 15.19 13.42 -29.65
N GLY A 381 14.70 14.03 -28.57
CA GLY A 381 14.73 15.47 -28.35
C GLY A 381 13.69 16.29 -29.11
N MET A 382 12.84 15.65 -29.92
CA MET A 382 11.72 16.35 -30.56
C MET A 382 10.60 16.64 -29.56
N VAL A 383 9.93 17.79 -29.74
CA VAL A 383 8.76 18.15 -28.94
C VAL A 383 7.65 17.11 -29.13
N TYR A 384 7.06 16.68 -28.03
CA TYR A 384 5.87 15.86 -27.98
C TYR A 384 4.64 16.77 -27.95
N ASN A 385 3.77 16.63 -28.95
CA ASN A 385 2.51 17.37 -29.01
C ASN A 385 1.43 16.58 -28.26
N VAL A 386 0.95 17.13 -27.15
CA VAL A 386 -0.13 16.54 -26.34
C VAL A 386 -1.43 16.49 -27.15
N GLN A 387 -2.11 15.33 -27.12
CA GLN A 387 -3.36 15.04 -27.84
C GLN A 387 -4.60 15.11 -26.91
N ASN A 388 -5.81 15.14 -27.47
CA ASN A 388 -7.05 15.32 -26.66
C ASN A 388 -7.32 14.19 -25.66
N ASP A 389 -6.84 12.99 -25.94
CA ASP A 389 -7.01 11.82 -25.06
C ASP A 389 -5.78 11.56 -24.16
N ASP A 390 -4.86 12.51 -24.14
CA ASP A 390 -3.68 12.48 -23.28
C ASP A 390 -3.98 13.24 -21.98
N PHE A 391 -3.49 12.72 -20.86
CA PHE A 391 -3.43 13.48 -19.61
C PHE A 391 -2.07 13.25 -18.96
N PHE A 392 -1.64 14.19 -18.13
CA PHE A 392 -0.42 14.06 -17.37
C PHE A 392 -0.69 14.31 -15.91
N VAL A 393 0.10 13.63 -15.07
CA VAL A 393 0.05 13.76 -13.62
C VAL A 393 1.29 14.52 -13.22
N ILE A 394 1.13 15.63 -12.52
CA ILE A 394 2.26 16.36 -11.93
C ILE A 394 2.13 16.33 -10.42
N SER A 395 3.18 15.90 -9.74
CA SER A 395 3.30 16.01 -8.29
C SER A 395 4.25 17.15 -7.97
N ILE A 396 3.78 18.13 -7.21
CA ILE A 396 4.50 19.36 -6.88
C ILE A 396 4.68 19.40 -5.37
N ARG A 397 5.92 19.55 -4.91
CA ARG A 397 6.23 19.93 -3.53
C ARG A 397 6.48 21.43 -3.47
N TYR A 398 5.96 22.07 -2.45
CA TYR A 398 6.10 23.49 -2.22
C TYR A 398 6.29 23.79 -0.74
N SER A 399 6.84 24.96 -0.42
CA SER A 399 7.03 25.42 0.94
C SER A 399 6.32 26.75 1.19
N THR A 400 5.60 26.80 2.31
CA THR A 400 4.94 27.98 2.87
C THR A 400 5.46 28.17 4.28
N ASP A 401 6.01 29.34 4.58
CA ASP A 401 6.56 29.68 5.92
C ASP A 401 7.57 28.68 6.51
N GLY A 402 8.26 27.91 5.68
CA GLY A 402 9.27 26.93 6.09
C GLY A 402 8.75 25.51 6.30
N GLU A 403 7.43 25.30 6.22
CA GLU A 403 6.82 23.97 6.17
C GLU A 403 6.80 23.49 4.73
N SER A 404 7.01 22.18 4.50
CA SER A 404 6.95 21.58 3.17
C SER A 404 5.67 20.78 3.02
N THR A 405 4.94 21.03 1.93
CA THR A 405 3.70 20.37 1.57
C THR A 405 3.79 19.89 0.12
N GLY A 406 2.91 18.99 -0.30
CA GLY A 406 2.83 18.56 -1.69
C GLY A 406 1.40 18.37 -2.17
N GLY A 407 1.23 18.38 -3.49
CA GLY A 407 -0.04 18.08 -4.15
C GLY A 407 0.21 17.35 -5.46
N THR A 408 -0.70 16.43 -5.80
CA THR A 408 -0.70 15.73 -7.09
C THR A 408 -1.89 16.20 -7.92
N TYR A 409 -1.62 16.57 -9.16
CA TYR A 409 -2.58 17.19 -10.08
C TYR A 409 -2.72 16.35 -11.33
N PHE A 410 -3.94 15.97 -11.66
CA PHE A 410 -4.28 15.26 -12.89
C PHE A 410 -4.77 16.28 -13.91
N ILE A 411 -3.97 16.49 -14.96
CA ILE A 411 -4.17 17.58 -15.92
C ILE A 411 -4.47 17.00 -17.29
N ALA A 412 -5.68 17.25 -17.76
CA ALA A 412 -6.08 17.07 -19.15
C ALA A 412 -6.23 18.47 -19.78
N ALA A 413 -5.40 18.78 -20.76
CA ALA A 413 -5.38 20.10 -21.39
C ALA A 413 -6.25 20.11 -22.65
N THR A 414 -7.30 20.92 -22.65
CA THR A 414 -8.21 21.09 -23.79
C THR A 414 -7.76 22.23 -24.70
N ASN A 415 -8.01 22.10 -26.00
CA ASN A 415 -7.76 23.17 -26.97
C ASN A 415 -8.68 24.38 -26.78
#